data_AF-A0A9C9JRQ3-F1
#
_entry.id   AF-A0A9C9JRQ3-F1
#
_cell.length_a   1.000
_cell.length_b   1.000
_cell.length_c   1.000
_cell.angle_alpha   90.00
_cell.angle_beta   90.00
_cell.angle_gamma   90.00
#
_symmetry.space_group_name_H-M   'P 1'
#
loop_
_entity.id
_entity.type
_entity.pdbx_description
1 polymer ?
#
loop_
_entity_poly.entity_id
_entity_poly.type
_entity_poly.pdbx_seq_one_letter_code
_entity_poly.pdbx_strand_id
1 'polypeptide(L)'
;MKRIILILVLSTLSLVSFIFAQEVDKIIFSHKYHNDEVDVGCDNCHNSATTSLLSSDNLLPEMAICYNCHDEDDTECGYCHTNADEPGIAERPPQYKSKFSHKTHLESETECLACHTGIDTKIQAGIFHIPDAGKCASCHSPADYSEEQQKCLACHESSMDLSPANHQVNWKKDHGLYAQSADQSCAHCHQQNYCQSCHQGDNLDREVHPLNFRNNHGIIAKGNKENCLTCHQEQLFCLDCHRTEMIMPKNHSYVNWSNRVEGNGGRHAKEAKFDFDNCMSCHNDAYTDVICVTCHGN
;
A
#
# COMPACT_ATOMS: atom_id res chain seq x y z
N MET A 1 -35.74 31.05 41.05
CA MET A 1 -34.43 30.67 41.64
C MET A 1 -33.64 29.69 40.77
N LYS A 2 -34.16 28.52 40.39
CA LYS A 2 -33.45 27.55 39.51
C LYS A 2 -33.00 28.08 38.14
N ARG A 3 -33.77 28.97 37.50
CA ARG A 3 -33.41 29.57 36.18
C ARG A 3 -32.33 30.65 36.26
N ILE A 4 -32.17 31.33 37.39
CA ILE A 4 -31.14 32.37 37.59
C ILE A 4 -29.78 31.74 37.90
N ILE A 5 -29.78 30.63 38.65
CA ILE A 5 -28.57 29.84 38.93
C ILE A 5 -28.04 29.19 37.64
N LEU A 6 -28.91 28.73 36.73
CA LEU A 6 -28.49 28.12 35.47
C LEU A 6 -27.79 29.12 34.52
N ILE A 7 -28.25 30.38 34.49
CA ILE A 7 -27.66 31.44 33.65
C ILE A 7 -26.32 31.92 34.22
N LEU A 8 -26.21 32.03 35.56
CA LEU A 8 -24.94 32.38 36.23
C LEU A 8 -23.87 31.29 36.07
N VAL A 9 -24.25 30.01 36.05
CA VAL A 9 -23.30 28.91 35.85
C VAL A 9 -22.86 28.81 34.38
N LEU A 10 -23.73 29.09 33.40
CA LEU A 10 -23.34 29.14 31.99
C LEU A 10 -22.48 30.37 31.64
N SER A 11 -22.71 31.53 32.28
CA SER A 11 -21.87 32.72 32.03
C SER A 11 -20.48 32.61 32.66
N THR A 12 -20.34 31.93 33.80
CA THR A 12 -19.02 31.64 34.38
C THR A 12 -18.30 30.53 33.61
N LEU A 13 -19.01 29.54 33.07
CA LEU A 13 -18.40 28.50 32.22
C LEU A 13 -17.87 29.08 30.90
N SER A 14 -18.56 30.04 30.28
CA SER A 14 -18.05 30.76 29.10
C SER A 14 -16.92 31.74 29.42
N LEU A 15 -16.86 32.33 30.62
CA LEU A 15 -15.73 33.19 31.01
C LEU A 15 -14.46 32.39 31.35
N VAL A 16 -14.59 31.14 31.85
CA VAL A 16 -13.45 30.27 32.18
C VAL A 16 -12.82 29.65 30.92
N SER A 17 -13.54 29.57 29.81
CA SER A 17 -12.97 29.17 28.50
C SER A 17 -12.20 30.30 27.79
N PHE A 18 -12.20 31.53 28.33
CA PHE A 18 -11.37 32.64 27.88
C PHE A 18 -10.08 32.80 28.71
N ILE A 19 -9.71 31.79 29.52
CA ILE A 19 -8.40 31.72 30.16
C ILE A 19 -7.38 31.37 29.06
N PHE A 20 -6.77 32.43 28.52
CA PHE A 20 -5.51 32.46 27.78
C PHE A 20 -5.26 31.25 26.85
N ALA A 21 -5.75 31.35 25.60
CA ALA A 21 -4.99 30.79 24.50
C ALA A 21 -3.70 31.62 24.40
N GLN A 22 -2.71 31.29 25.25
CA GLN A 22 -1.39 31.89 25.20
C GLN A 22 -0.81 31.52 23.83
N GLU A 23 -0.50 32.52 22.99
CA GLU A 23 0.10 32.27 21.69
C GLU A 23 1.47 31.63 21.92
N VAL A 24 1.63 30.40 21.44
CA VAL A 24 2.88 29.66 21.51
C VAL A 24 3.92 30.43 20.71
N ASP A 25 5.09 30.64 21.32
CA ASP A 25 6.19 31.36 20.69
C ASP A 25 6.63 30.70 19.37
N LYS A 26 7.02 31.54 18.42
CA LYS A 26 7.56 31.20 17.11
C LYS A 26 8.79 32.03 16.83
N ILE A 27 9.73 31.40 16.13
CA ILE A 27 10.92 32.08 15.65
C ILE A 27 10.58 32.99 14.47
N ILE A 28 10.94 34.28 14.59
CA ILE A 28 10.89 35.29 13.55
C ILE A 28 12.19 35.16 12.75
N PHE A 29 12.12 34.48 11.60
CA PHE A 29 13.28 34.32 10.73
C PHE A 29 12.86 34.23 9.27
N SER A 30 13.60 34.91 8.40
CA SER A 30 13.38 34.94 6.95
C SER A 30 14.56 34.31 6.23
N HIS A 31 14.35 33.11 5.68
CA HIS A 31 15.34 32.48 4.79
C HIS A 31 15.61 33.37 3.58
N LYS A 32 14.57 34.01 3.01
CA LYS A 32 14.71 34.92 1.88
C LYS A 32 15.65 36.09 2.16
N TYR A 33 15.52 36.72 3.32
CA TYR A 33 16.38 37.85 3.66
C TYR A 33 17.84 37.40 3.82
N HIS A 34 18.06 36.30 4.55
CA HIS A 34 19.40 35.79 4.80
C HIS A 34 20.05 35.21 3.52
N ASN A 35 19.26 34.65 2.61
CA ASN A 35 19.74 34.16 1.33
C ASN A 35 20.04 35.31 0.36
N ASP A 36 19.14 36.27 0.20
CA ASP A 36 19.24 37.25 -0.89
C ASP A 36 20.00 38.53 -0.50
N GLU A 37 19.81 39.02 0.73
CA GLU A 37 20.35 40.31 1.16
C GLU A 37 21.64 40.15 1.98
N VAL A 38 21.73 39.08 2.77
CA VAL A 38 22.92 38.76 3.60
C VAL A 38 23.88 37.81 2.89
N ASP A 39 23.41 37.08 1.86
CA ASP A 39 24.19 36.13 1.05
C ASP A 39 24.90 35.05 1.88
N VAL A 40 24.18 34.45 2.84
CA VAL A 40 24.71 33.34 3.66
C VAL A 40 24.27 31.97 3.13
N GLY A 41 25.25 31.06 2.98
CA GLY A 41 24.99 29.68 2.59
C GLY A 41 24.25 28.88 3.68
N CYS A 42 23.47 27.88 3.27
CA CYS A 42 22.60 27.09 4.15
C CYS A 42 23.35 26.40 5.31
N ASP A 43 24.57 25.92 5.05
CA ASP A 43 25.44 25.21 5.98
C ASP A 43 26.07 26.10 7.05
N ASN A 44 26.08 27.43 6.87
CA ASN A 44 26.52 28.36 7.92
C ASN A 44 25.59 28.31 9.14
N CYS A 45 24.31 28.05 8.91
CA CYS A 45 23.33 27.88 9.99
C CYS A 45 23.04 26.40 10.27
N HIS A 46 22.82 25.61 9.22
CA HIS A 46 22.50 24.18 9.33
C HIS A 46 23.76 23.31 9.29
N ASN A 47 24.82 23.71 10.00
CA ASN A 47 26.13 23.05 9.95
C ASN A 47 26.06 21.54 10.26
N SER A 48 25.16 21.16 11.17
CA SER A 48 24.97 19.78 11.62
C SER A 48 24.38 18.90 10.52
N ALA A 49 23.68 19.49 9.54
CA ALA A 49 23.18 18.75 8.38
C ALA A 49 24.33 18.17 7.54
N THR A 50 25.50 18.84 7.50
CA THR A 50 26.64 18.38 6.70
C THR A 50 27.25 17.07 7.18
N THR A 51 27.05 16.72 8.45
CA THR A 51 27.63 15.52 9.08
C THR A 51 26.57 14.51 9.53
N SER A 52 25.29 14.86 9.46
CA SER A 52 24.19 14.03 9.91
C SER A 52 24.03 12.75 9.09
N LEU A 53 23.87 11.64 9.81
CA LEU A 53 23.66 10.30 9.25
C LEU A 53 22.20 9.84 9.38
N LEU A 54 21.39 10.54 10.17
CA LEU A 54 20.00 10.17 10.44
C LEU A 54 19.09 11.39 10.30
N SER A 55 17.95 11.20 9.64
CA SER A 55 16.92 12.24 9.54
C SER A 55 16.23 12.57 10.87
N SER A 56 16.40 11.75 11.90
CA SER A 56 15.92 12.00 13.26
C SER A 56 16.80 12.97 14.05
N ASP A 57 18.00 13.26 13.57
CA ASP A 57 18.92 14.21 14.20
C ASP A 57 18.26 15.60 14.29
N ASN A 58 18.65 16.40 15.28
CA ASN A 58 18.22 17.79 15.34
C ASN A 58 19.16 18.64 14.48
N LEU A 59 18.69 19.03 13.29
CA LEU A 59 19.48 19.78 12.31
C LEU A 59 19.08 21.26 12.25
N LEU A 60 18.27 21.71 13.21
CA LEU A 60 17.93 23.11 13.37
C LEU A 60 19.09 23.86 14.05
N PRO A 61 19.37 25.11 13.64
CA PRO A 61 20.42 25.91 14.25
C PRO A 61 20.10 26.17 15.72
N GLU A 62 21.14 26.12 16.55
CA GLU A 62 21.05 26.60 17.93
C GLU A 62 21.15 28.14 17.95
N MET A 63 20.61 28.77 18.99
CA MET A 63 20.66 30.23 19.16
C MET A 63 22.07 30.81 19.05
N ALA A 64 23.09 30.08 19.54
CA ALA A 64 24.49 30.50 19.48
C ALA A 64 24.99 30.75 18.05
N ILE A 65 24.41 30.09 17.04
CA ILE A 65 24.78 30.29 15.62
C ILE A 65 24.36 31.68 15.14
N CYS A 66 23.23 32.20 15.62
CA CYS A 66 22.76 33.53 15.28
C CYS A 66 23.76 34.60 15.74
N TYR A 67 24.39 34.38 16.91
CA TYR A 67 25.35 35.32 17.49
C TYR A 67 26.72 35.33 16.80
N ASN A 68 26.96 34.45 15.82
CA ASN A 68 28.14 34.59 14.97
C ASN A 68 28.07 35.84 14.07
N CYS A 69 26.86 36.40 13.88
CA CYS A 69 26.63 37.60 13.08
C CYS A 69 25.84 38.68 13.82
N HIS A 70 24.94 38.31 14.73
CA HIS A 70 24.17 39.24 15.56
C HIS A 70 24.87 39.45 16.91
N ASP A 71 24.94 40.69 17.39
CA ASP A 71 25.56 40.98 18.68
C ASP A 71 24.59 40.60 19.82
N GLU A 72 25.01 39.70 20.72
CA GLU A 72 24.20 39.24 21.85
C GLU A 72 23.86 40.38 22.83
N ASP A 73 24.77 41.35 22.99
CA ASP A 73 24.59 42.45 23.95
C ASP A 73 23.62 43.52 23.41
N ASP A 74 23.47 43.63 22.10
CA ASP A 74 22.66 44.66 21.42
C ASP A 74 21.37 44.10 20.77
N THR A 75 21.13 42.79 20.82
CA THR A 75 19.95 42.15 20.18
C THR A 75 18.89 41.77 21.22
N GLU A 76 17.77 42.49 21.23
CA GLU A 76 16.62 42.14 22.06
C GLU A 76 15.95 40.83 21.60
N CYS A 77 15.46 40.02 22.55
CA CYS A 77 14.83 38.72 22.25
C CYS A 77 13.62 38.85 21.28
N GLY A 78 12.90 39.99 21.32
CA GLY A 78 11.75 40.26 20.45
C GLY A 78 12.08 40.40 18.96
N TYR A 79 13.36 40.53 18.59
CA TYR A 79 13.76 40.46 17.18
C TYR A 79 13.67 39.04 16.61
N CYS A 80 13.82 38.03 17.47
CA CYS A 80 13.87 36.62 17.09
C CYS A 80 12.64 35.84 17.56
N HIS A 81 11.99 36.26 18.63
CA HIS A 81 10.86 35.56 19.25
C HIS A 81 9.59 36.40 19.18
N THR A 82 8.50 35.80 18.73
CA THR A 82 7.16 36.42 18.80
C THR A 82 6.67 36.63 20.24
N ASN A 83 7.15 35.80 21.18
CA ASN A 83 6.91 35.89 22.60
C ASN A 83 8.25 35.74 23.34
N ALA A 84 8.88 36.90 23.58
CA ALA A 84 10.19 37.00 24.22
C ALA A 84 10.19 36.61 25.71
N ASP A 85 9.04 36.68 26.39
CA ASP A 85 8.93 36.35 27.81
C ASP A 85 8.92 34.83 28.06
N GLU A 86 8.48 34.05 27.08
CA GLU A 86 8.46 32.59 27.10
C GLU A 86 8.97 32.00 25.77
N PRO A 87 10.28 32.10 25.49
CA PRO A 87 10.84 31.67 24.21
C PRO A 87 10.71 30.16 24.03
N GLY A 88 10.17 29.78 22.86
CA GLY A 88 9.97 28.41 22.45
C GLY A 88 11.11 27.87 21.59
N ILE A 89 11.00 26.59 21.23
CA ILE A 89 11.89 25.95 20.25
C ILE A 89 11.21 25.90 18.88
N ALA A 90 12.01 25.98 17.82
CA ALA A 90 11.51 25.81 16.46
C ALA A 90 10.86 24.43 16.26
N GLU A 91 9.74 24.41 15.54
CA GLU A 91 8.96 23.20 15.31
C GLU A 91 9.74 22.19 14.45
N ARG A 92 9.72 20.92 14.87
CA ARG A 92 10.41 19.83 14.17
C ARG A 92 9.43 19.03 13.32
N PRO A 93 9.83 18.55 12.13
CA PRO A 93 9.02 17.63 11.36
C PRO A 93 8.62 16.40 12.19
N PRO A 94 7.33 16.04 12.26
CA PRO A 94 6.85 14.95 13.10
C PRO A 94 7.18 13.56 12.52
N GLN A 95 7.58 13.50 11.25
CA GLN A 95 7.90 12.26 10.54
C GLN A 95 9.22 12.40 9.80
N TYR A 96 10.01 11.33 9.84
CA TYR A 96 11.33 11.27 9.24
C TYR A 96 11.59 9.86 8.69
N LYS A 97 12.30 9.76 7.57
CA LYS A 97 12.76 8.48 7.02
C LYS A 97 14.00 8.04 7.80
N SER A 98 13.83 7.15 8.77
CA SER A 98 14.84 6.76 9.77
C SER A 98 16.27 6.52 9.24
N LYS A 99 16.42 5.99 8.02
CA LYS A 99 17.73 5.66 7.41
C LYS A 99 18.30 6.72 6.48
N PHE A 100 17.67 7.89 6.36
CA PHE A 100 18.18 8.94 5.49
C PHE A 100 19.38 9.67 6.11
N SER A 101 20.46 9.79 5.35
CA SER A 101 21.73 10.42 5.73
C SER A 101 22.01 11.65 4.88
N HIS A 102 22.02 12.85 5.47
CA HIS A 102 22.39 14.07 4.73
C HIS A 102 23.84 14.03 4.26
N LYS A 103 24.77 13.58 5.11
CA LYS A 103 26.20 13.45 4.80
C LYS A 103 26.43 12.65 3.52
N THR A 104 25.75 11.51 3.38
CA THR A 104 25.90 10.64 2.20
C THR A 104 25.41 11.30 0.92
N HIS A 105 24.33 12.11 0.98
CA HIS A 105 23.82 12.81 -0.19
C HIS A 105 24.69 14.02 -0.56
N LEU A 106 25.22 14.74 0.44
CA LEU A 106 26.18 15.82 0.20
C LEU A 106 27.49 15.31 -0.40
N GLU A 107 27.97 14.14 0.02
CA GLU A 107 29.13 13.46 -0.58
C GLU A 107 28.89 13.05 -2.05
N SER A 108 27.63 12.95 -2.48
CA SER A 108 27.25 12.74 -3.88
C SER A 108 27.05 14.04 -4.68
N GLU A 109 27.59 15.17 -4.19
CA GLU A 109 27.50 16.50 -4.83
C GLU A 109 26.05 17.00 -5.00
N THR A 110 25.13 16.56 -4.13
CA THR A 110 23.74 17.01 -4.14
C THR A 110 23.59 18.30 -3.33
N GLU A 111 23.13 19.38 -3.96
CA GLU A 111 22.87 20.66 -3.31
C GLU A 111 21.64 20.64 -2.38
N CYS A 112 21.61 21.49 -1.35
CA CYS A 112 20.50 21.56 -0.39
C CYS A 112 19.15 21.83 -1.07
N LEU A 113 19.12 22.79 -2.01
CA LEU A 113 17.93 23.17 -2.77
C LEU A 113 17.50 22.12 -3.81
N ALA A 114 18.37 21.16 -4.11
CA ALA A 114 17.99 20.03 -4.94
C ALA A 114 16.87 19.24 -4.27
N CYS A 115 16.81 19.19 -2.94
CA CYS A 115 15.75 18.53 -2.16
C CYS A 115 14.78 19.53 -1.53
N HIS A 116 15.28 20.58 -0.88
CA HIS A 116 14.48 21.61 -0.18
C HIS A 116 14.04 22.76 -1.09
N THR A 117 13.57 22.42 -2.30
CA THR A 117 13.28 23.40 -3.34
C THR A 117 12.26 24.45 -2.88
N GLY A 118 12.65 25.72 -2.85
CA GLY A 118 11.78 26.85 -2.50
C GLY A 118 11.89 27.33 -1.05
N ILE A 119 12.73 26.72 -0.21
CA ILE A 119 13.00 27.18 1.16
C ILE A 119 13.70 28.54 1.19
N ASP A 120 14.61 28.78 0.25
CA ASP A 120 15.35 30.01 0.00
C ASP A 120 14.44 31.24 -0.15
N THR A 121 13.21 31.05 -0.64
CA THR A 121 12.26 32.15 -0.84
C THR A 121 11.35 32.42 0.37
N LYS A 122 11.48 31.67 1.47
CA LYS A 122 10.55 31.78 2.61
C LYS A 122 10.89 32.90 3.56
N ILE A 123 9.86 33.67 3.89
CA ILE A 123 9.94 34.84 4.77
C ILE A 123 9.65 34.52 6.25
N GLN A 124 9.38 33.26 6.56
CA GLN A 124 9.06 32.78 7.90
C GLN A 124 9.74 31.43 8.17
N ALA A 125 10.10 31.17 9.43
CA ALA A 125 10.55 29.86 9.87
C ALA A 125 9.37 28.90 10.04
N GLY A 126 9.66 27.61 9.85
CA GLY A 126 8.67 26.54 10.02
C GLY A 126 8.99 25.33 9.16
N ILE A 127 8.11 24.33 9.21
CA ILE A 127 8.26 23.07 8.48
C ILE A 127 7.83 23.29 7.03
N PHE A 128 8.76 23.73 6.18
CA PHE A 128 8.51 24.01 4.77
C PHE A 128 9.45 23.21 3.87
N HIS A 129 8.95 22.82 2.67
CA HIS A 129 9.74 22.16 1.61
C HIS A 129 10.55 20.96 2.12
N ILE A 130 9.94 20.16 3.01
CA ILE A 130 10.51 18.89 3.44
C ILE A 130 10.30 17.87 2.31
N PRO A 131 11.36 17.16 1.86
CA PRO A 131 11.25 16.18 0.78
C PRO A 131 10.28 15.05 1.12
N ASP A 132 9.42 14.72 0.16
CA ASP A 132 8.54 13.56 0.22
C ASP A 132 9.11 12.37 -0.57
N ALA A 133 8.36 11.26 -0.62
CA ALA A 133 8.76 10.08 -1.37
C ALA A 133 8.91 10.34 -2.88
N GLY A 134 8.12 11.26 -3.45
CA GLY A 134 8.23 11.66 -4.85
C GLY A 134 9.54 12.38 -5.12
N LYS A 135 10.04 13.17 -4.16
CA LYS A 135 11.34 13.81 -4.27
C LYS A 135 12.51 12.82 -4.25
N CYS A 136 12.42 11.75 -3.46
CA CYS A 136 13.39 10.66 -3.53
C CYS A 136 13.39 10.00 -4.93
N ALA A 137 12.18 9.79 -5.49
CA ALA A 137 11.99 9.15 -6.78
C ALA A 137 12.47 9.99 -7.98
N SER A 138 12.78 11.29 -7.80
CA SER A 138 13.33 12.10 -8.89
C SER A 138 14.77 11.71 -9.25
N CYS A 139 15.49 11.07 -8.32
CA CYS A 139 16.87 10.61 -8.53
C CYS A 139 17.01 9.09 -8.34
N HIS A 140 16.26 8.49 -7.41
CA HIS A 140 16.30 7.05 -7.16
C HIS A 140 15.19 6.35 -7.94
N SER A 141 15.58 5.46 -8.86
CA SER A 141 14.62 4.64 -9.58
C SER A 141 13.85 3.71 -8.62
N PRO A 142 12.52 3.60 -8.76
CA PRO A 142 11.75 2.63 -8.00
C PRO A 142 12.19 1.21 -8.38
N ALA A 143 12.39 0.39 -7.37
CA ALA A 143 12.66 -1.04 -7.52
C ALA A 143 11.33 -1.81 -7.51
N ASP A 144 11.24 -2.93 -8.23
CA ASP A 144 10.09 -3.82 -8.07
C ASP A 144 10.24 -4.55 -6.74
N TYR A 145 9.27 -4.40 -5.84
CA TYR A 145 9.28 -5.03 -4.53
C TYR A 145 9.30 -6.57 -4.62
N SER A 146 8.67 -7.15 -5.65
CA SER A 146 8.57 -8.60 -5.85
C SER A 146 9.90 -9.25 -6.26
N GLU A 147 10.78 -8.51 -6.92
CA GLU A 147 12.09 -9.00 -7.38
C GLU A 147 13.25 -8.46 -6.52
N GLU A 148 13.09 -7.27 -5.94
CA GLU A 148 14.18 -6.46 -5.41
C GLU A 148 13.90 -5.90 -4.01
N GLN A 149 13.23 -6.68 -3.15
CA GLN A 149 12.85 -6.29 -1.78
C GLN A 149 13.99 -5.61 -1.00
N GLN A 150 15.23 -6.07 -1.16
CA GLN A 150 16.40 -5.52 -0.46
C GLN A 150 16.70 -4.05 -0.84
N LYS A 151 16.39 -3.62 -2.07
CA LYS A 151 16.56 -2.22 -2.48
C LYS A 151 15.60 -1.30 -1.74
N CYS A 152 14.40 -1.78 -1.41
CA CYS A 152 13.45 -1.01 -0.59
C CYS A 152 13.97 -0.85 0.84
N LEU A 153 14.57 -1.90 1.42
CA LEU A 153 15.11 -1.92 2.78
C LEU A 153 16.39 -1.06 2.96
N ALA A 154 16.99 -0.62 1.86
CA ALA A 154 18.08 0.37 1.89
C ALA A 154 17.61 1.70 2.49
N CYS A 155 16.35 2.08 2.25
CA CYS A 155 15.77 3.33 2.75
C CYS A 155 14.66 3.12 3.78
N HIS A 156 13.93 2.00 3.70
CA HIS A 156 12.83 1.67 4.60
C HIS A 156 13.26 0.73 5.74
N GLU A 157 12.61 0.85 6.89
CA GLU A 157 12.78 -0.11 7.97
C GLU A 157 12.06 -1.42 7.65
N SER A 158 12.67 -2.54 8.03
CA SER A 158 12.05 -3.86 7.87
C SER A 158 10.82 -4.06 8.75
N SER A 159 10.68 -3.27 9.82
CA SER A 159 9.51 -3.25 10.69
C SER A 159 8.34 -2.44 10.14
N MET A 160 8.56 -1.67 9.06
CA MET A 160 7.50 -0.90 8.42
C MET A 160 6.66 -1.82 7.54
N ASP A 161 5.34 -1.81 7.73
CA ASP A 161 4.44 -2.45 6.79
C ASP A 161 4.30 -1.56 5.55
N LEU A 162 5.00 -1.93 4.49
CA LEU A 162 4.92 -1.27 3.18
C LEU A 162 3.74 -1.79 2.35
N SER A 163 3.05 -2.83 2.82
CA SER A 163 1.95 -3.44 2.09
C SER A 163 0.71 -2.56 2.22
N PRO A 164 0.13 -2.08 1.11
CA PRO A 164 -1.12 -1.34 1.16
C PRO A 164 -2.26 -2.20 1.72
N ALA A 165 -3.33 -1.57 2.21
CA ALA A 165 -4.46 -2.28 2.83
C ALA A 165 -5.13 -3.33 1.92
N ASN A 166 -4.96 -3.25 0.60
CA ASN A 166 -5.48 -4.22 -0.37
C ASN A 166 -4.63 -5.51 -0.49
N HIS A 167 -3.44 -5.57 0.13
CA HIS A 167 -2.58 -6.76 0.16
C HIS A 167 -3.05 -7.75 1.22
N GLN A 168 -4.24 -8.31 1.00
CA GLN A 168 -4.88 -9.29 1.86
C GLN A 168 -4.54 -10.72 1.43
N VAL A 169 -4.77 -11.69 2.33
CA VAL A 169 -4.48 -13.12 2.10
C VAL A 169 -5.15 -13.68 0.83
N ASN A 170 -6.29 -13.12 0.43
CA ASN A 170 -7.04 -13.52 -0.75
C ASN A 170 -6.72 -12.68 -2.02
N TRP A 171 -5.59 -11.98 -2.06
CA TRP A 171 -5.14 -11.14 -3.18
C TRP A 171 -5.35 -11.78 -4.56
N LYS A 172 -4.98 -13.06 -4.73
CA LYS A 172 -5.13 -13.77 -6.01
C LYS A 172 -6.56 -13.75 -6.58
N LYS A 173 -7.59 -13.66 -5.72
CA LYS A 173 -9.00 -13.58 -6.14
C LYS A 173 -9.49 -12.14 -6.31
N ASP A 174 -9.03 -11.22 -5.46
CA ASP A 174 -9.63 -9.89 -5.35
C ASP A 174 -8.85 -8.80 -6.09
N HIS A 175 -7.60 -9.05 -6.49
CA HIS A 175 -6.74 -8.05 -7.14
C HIS A 175 -7.36 -7.47 -8.42
N GLY A 176 -8.16 -8.25 -9.16
CA GLY A 176 -8.86 -7.78 -10.34
C GLY A 176 -9.88 -6.67 -10.05
N LEU A 177 -10.48 -6.65 -8.86
CA LEU A 177 -11.39 -5.58 -8.44
C LEU A 177 -10.61 -4.28 -8.16
N TYR A 178 -9.44 -4.40 -7.52
CA TYR A 178 -8.58 -3.26 -7.22
C TYR A 178 -7.88 -2.72 -8.47
N ALA A 179 -7.46 -3.58 -9.40
CA ALA A 179 -6.83 -3.21 -10.66
C ALA A 179 -7.77 -2.43 -11.61
N GLN A 180 -9.09 -2.63 -11.46
CA GLN A 180 -10.11 -1.87 -12.20
C GLN A 180 -10.44 -0.52 -11.55
N SER A 181 -9.98 -0.27 -10.32
CA SER A 181 -10.18 1.01 -9.64
C SER A 181 -9.18 2.06 -10.14
N ALA A 182 -9.54 3.35 -10.05
CA ALA A 182 -8.76 4.45 -10.60
C ALA A 182 -7.44 4.74 -9.85
N ASP A 183 -7.25 4.16 -8.66
CA ASP A 183 -6.00 4.28 -7.91
C ASP A 183 -5.01 3.22 -8.36
N GLN A 184 -4.32 3.49 -9.46
CA GLN A 184 -3.23 2.67 -10.02
C GLN A 184 -1.96 2.74 -9.17
N SER A 185 -2.08 2.59 -7.85
CA SER A 185 -0.95 2.70 -6.92
C SER A 185 0.01 1.51 -7.00
N CYS A 186 -0.38 0.42 -7.68
CA CYS A 186 0.43 -0.79 -7.83
C CYS A 186 1.78 -0.49 -8.49
N ALA A 187 1.79 0.43 -9.47
CA ALA A 187 2.99 0.80 -10.21
C ALA A 187 4.06 1.50 -9.36
N HIS A 188 3.71 1.95 -8.14
CA HIS A 188 4.69 2.51 -7.21
C HIS A 188 5.60 1.46 -6.58
N CYS A 189 5.16 0.20 -6.55
CA CYS A 189 5.89 -0.90 -5.91
C CYS A 189 6.10 -2.10 -6.84
N HIS A 190 5.29 -2.27 -7.88
CA HIS A 190 5.33 -3.39 -8.82
C HIS A 190 5.43 -2.88 -10.26
N GLN A 191 6.25 -3.55 -11.06
CA GLN A 191 6.42 -3.29 -12.48
C GLN A 191 5.46 -4.17 -13.31
N GLN A 192 5.37 -3.88 -14.61
CA GLN A 192 4.43 -4.54 -15.52
C GLN A 192 4.71 -6.05 -15.68
N ASN A 193 5.97 -6.48 -15.55
CA ASN A 193 6.38 -7.89 -15.53
C ASN A 193 5.70 -8.68 -14.40
N TYR A 194 5.49 -8.07 -13.21
CA TYR A 194 4.75 -8.70 -12.12
C TYR A 194 3.35 -9.14 -12.58
N CYS A 195 2.62 -8.25 -13.25
CA CYS A 195 1.30 -8.58 -13.81
C CYS A 195 1.41 -9.66 -14.90
N GLN A 196 2.43 -9.55 -15.76
CA GLN A 196 2.65 -10.47 -16.88
C GLN A 196 3.01 -11.88 -16.42
N SER A 197 3.66 -12.04 -15.25
CA SER A 197 4.02 -13.36 -14.69
C SER A 197 2.80 -14.30 -14.60
N CYS A 198 1.61 -13.75 -14.34
CA CYS A 198 0.36 -14.49 -14.28
C CYS A 198 -0.53 -14.28 -15.52
N HIS A 199 -0.57 -13.08 -16.11
CA HIS A 199 -1.49 -12.75 -17.21
C HIS A 199 -0.96 -13.07 -18.62
N GLN A 200 0.34 -13.29 -18.78
CA GLN A 200 1.01 -13.42 -20.08
C GLN A 200 1.35 -14.89 -20.38
N GLY A 201 0.31 -15.73 -20.45
CA GLY A 201 0.36 -17.04 -21.12
C GLY A 201 0.90 -18.19 -20.28
N ASP A 202 0.08 -19.22 -20.12
CA ASP A 202 0.47 -20.64 -19.94
C ASP A 202 1.44 -21.03 -18.80
N ASN A 203 1.87 -20.12 -17.93
CA ASN A 203 2.86 -20.37 -16.86
C ASN A 203 2.25 -20.59 -15.45
N LEU A 204 0.94 -20.77 -15.36
CA LEU A 204 0.25 -21.01 -14.09
C LEU A 204 0.58 -22.39 -13.47
N ASP A 205 1.14 -23.32 -14.24
CA ASP A 205 1.19 -24.73 -13.89
C ASP A 205 2.18 -25.10 -12.77
N ARG A 206 3.14 -24.23 -12.45
CA ARG A 206 4.19 -24.53 -11.47
C ARG A 206 4.09 -23.71 -10.18
N GLU A 207 3.54 -22.50 -10.25
CA GLU A 207 3.35 -21.65 -9.07
C GLU A 207 1.93 -21.72 -8.49
N VAL A 208 0.91 -22.03 -9.29
CA VAL A 208 -0.47 -22.19 -8.80
C VAL A 208 -0.96 -23.64 -8.80
N HIS A 209 -0.30 -24.54 -9.53
CA HIS A 209 -0.53 -25.99 -9.48
C HIS A 209 0.73 -26.74 -9.03
N PRO A 210 0.63 -27.77 -8.19
CA PRO A 210 1.79 -28.60 -7.82
C PRO A 210 2.19 -29.53 -8.98
N LEU A 211 3.45 -29.99 -9.02
CA LEU A 211 3.95 -30.90 -10.08
C LEU A 211 3.13 -32.19 -10.26
N ASN A 212 2.40 -32.62 -9.22
CA ASN A 212 1.51 -33.77 -9.25
C ASN A 212 0.03 -33.42 -9.48
N PHE A 213 -0.27 -32.21 -9.99
CA PHE A 213 -1.63 -31.73 -10.19
C PHE A 213 -2.49 -32.67 -11.02
N ARG A 214 -1.94 -33.24 -12.09
CA ARG A 214 -2.60 -34.27 -12.91
C ARG A 214 -3.19 -35.42 -12.08
N ASN A 215 -2.55 -35.77 -10.97
CA ASN A 215 -2.94 -36.90 -10.13
C ASN A 215 -3.80 -36.51 -8.92
N ASN A 216 -3.90 -35.22 -8.56
CA ASN A 216 -4.62 -34.78 -7.35
C ASN A 216 -5.70 -33.73 -7.59
N HIS A 217 -5.78 -33.14 -8.78
CA HIS A 217 -6.74 -32.07 -9.10
C HIS A 217 -8.19 -32.51 -8.92
N GLY A 218 -8.51 -33.80 -9.09
CA GLY A 218 -9.87 -34.31 -8.85
C GLY A 218 -10.38 -34.12 -7.42
N ILE A 219 -9.50 -34.10 -6.41
CA ILE A 219 -9.89 -33.78 -5.01
C ILE A 219 -10.18 -32.28 -4.87
N ILE A 220 -9.35 -31.46 -5.51
CA ILE A 220 -9.43 -29.99 -5.49
C ILE A 220 -10.71 -29.52 -6.21
N ALA A 221 -10.94 -30.04 -7.41
CA ALA A 221 -12.12 -29.76 -8.24
C ALA A 221 -13.42 -30.16 -7.55
N LYS A 222 -13.42 -31.26 -6.78
CA LYS A 222 -14.59 -31.67 -5.98
C LYS A 222 -14.88 -30.71 -4.82
N GLY A 223 -13.86 -30.06 -4.28
CA GLY A 223 -13.99 -29.15 -3.13
C GLY A 223 -14.43 -27.74 -3.51
N ASN A 224 -13.95 -27.22 -4.65
CA ASN A 224 -14.26 -25.85 -5.10
C ASN A 224 -13.91 -25.68 -6.59
N LYS A 225 -14.82 -26.10 -7.48
CA LYS A 225 -14.69 -25.97 -8.94
C LYS A 225 -14.76 -24.52 -9.42
N GLU A 226 -15.46 -23.64 -8.70
CA GLU A 226 -15.62 -22.24 -9.11
C GLU A 226 -14.30 -21.47 -9.09
N ASN A 227 -13.37 -21.83 -8.20
CA ASN A 227 -12.05 -21.20 -8.15
C ASN A 227 -11.26 -21.41 -9.45
N CYS A 228 -11.44 -22.54 -10.13
CA CYS A 228 -10.78 -22.80 -11.38
C CYS A 228 -11.30 -21.87 -12.49
N LEU A 229 -12.58 -21.51 -12.44
CA LEU A 229 -13.23 -20.60 -13.39
C LEU A 229 -12.67 -19.16 -13.33
N THR A 230 -11.91 -18.85 -12.29
CA THR A 230 -11.17 -17.57 -12.19
C THR A 230 -10.15 -17.42 -13.32
N CYS A 231 -9.55 -18.54 -13.77
CA CYS A 231 -8.50 -18.53 -14.79
C CYS A 231 -8.80 -19.45 -15.98
N HIS A 232 -9.51 -20.56 -15.79
CA HIS A 232 -9.79 -21.57 -16.80
C HIS A 232 -11.24 -21.50 -17.29
N GLN A 233 -11.43 -21.56 -18.61
CA GLN A 233 -12.72 -21.91 -19.21
C GLN A 233 -12.89 -23.44 -19.18
N GLU A 234 -13.03 -23.99 -17.97
CA GLU A 234 -12.83 -25.41 -17.66
C GLU A 234 -13.70 -26.40 -18.45
N GLN A 235 -14.90 -26.01 -18.86
CA GLN A 235 -15.87 -26.98 -19.37
C GLN A 235 -15.40 -27.71 -20.63
N LEU A 236 -14.64 -27.06 -21.51
CA LEU A 236 -14.02 -27.73 -22.67
C LEU A 236 -12.71 -28.44 -22.29
N PHE A 237 -11.88 -27.83 -21.44
CA PHE A 237 -10.57 -28.37 -21.05
C PHE A 237 -10.69 -29.68 -20.26
N CYS A 238 -11.54 -29.70 -19.23
CA CYS A 238 -11.77 -30.90 -18.42
C CYS A 238 -12.30 -32.03 -19.30
N LEU A 239 -13.27 -31.73 -20.16
CA LEU A 239 -13.86 -32.71 -21.06
C LEU A 239 -12.86 -33.28 -22.07
N ASP A 240 -12.04 -32.43 -22.69
CA ASP A 240 -11.10 -32.84 -23.72
C ASP A 240 -10.02 -33.79 -23.15
N CYS A 241 -9.42 -33.41 -22.01
CA CYS A 241 -8.42 -34.23 -21.34
C CYS A 241 -9.04 -35.54 -20.80
N HIS A 242 -10.15 -35.45 -20.05
CA HIS A 242 -10.79 -36.64 -19.48
C HIS A 242 -11.29 -37.61 -20.56
N ARG A 243 -11.69 -37.14 -21.74
CA ARG A 243 -12.07 -38.00 -22.86
C ARG A 243 -10.86 -38.59 -23.57
N THR A 244 -9.86 -37.76 -23.87
CA THR A 244 -8.62 -38.21 -24.52
C THR A 244 -7.92 -39.29 -23.69
N GLU A 245 -7.86 -39.10 -22.38
CA GLU A 245 -7.23 -40.02 -21.43
C GLU A 245 -8.20 -41.10 -20.90
N MET A 246 -9.47 -41.10 -21.35
CA MET A 246 -10.53 -42.03 -20.93
C MET A 246 -10.72 -42.11 -19.40
N ILE A 247 -10.58 -40.97 -18.71
CA ILE A 247 -10.73 -40.85 -17.26
C ILE A 247 -12.16 -40.46 -16.92
N MET A 248 -12.97 -41.43 -16.47
CA MET A 248 -14.33 -41.19 -16.00
C MET A 248 -14.39 -41.04 -14.47
N PRO A 249 -15.35 -40.29 -13.93
CA PRO A 249 -15.60 -40.27 -12.49
C PRO A 249 -15.88 -41.68 -11.98
N LYS A 250 -15.38 -42.00 -10.78
CA LYS A 250 -15.42 -43.36 -10.20
C LYS A 250 -16.82 -43.98 -10.16
N ASN A 251 -17.87 -43.16 -10.04
CA ASN A 251 -19.26 -43.62 -10.00
C ASN A 251 -19.70 -44.36 -11.28
N HIS A 252 -19.10 -44.05 -12.43
CA HIS A 252 -19.39 -44.72 -13.70
C HIS A 252 -18.94 -46.19 -13.73
N SER A 253 -18.10 -46.60 -12.77
CA SER A 253 -17.68 -48.00 -12.59
C SER A 253 -18.61 -48.81 -11.66
N TYR A 254 -19.61 -48.18 -11.05
CA TYR A 254 -20.46 -48.85 -10.07
C TYR A 254 -21.40 -49.88 -10.72
N VAL A 255 -21.59 -51.00 -10.03
CA VAL A 255 -22.59 -52.01 -10.43
C VAL A 255 -23.97 -51.35 -10.44
N ASN A 256 -24.73 -51.62 -11.50
CA ASN A 256 -26.05 -51.02 -11.72
C ASN A 256 -26.00 -49.48 -11.81
N TRP A 257 -24.91 -48.92 -12.36
CA TRP A 257 -24.77 -47.49 -12.64
C TRP A 257 -25.90 -46.98 -13.51
N SER A 258 -25.92 -47.37 -14.79
CA SER A 258 -27.07 -47.17 -15.66
C SER A 258 -27.93 -48.43 -15.66
N ASN A 259 -29.21 -48.28 -15.31
CA ASN A 259 -30.19 -49.37 -15.40
C ASN A 259 -31.34 -48.93 -16.29
N ARG A 260 -31.47 -49.62 -17.43
CA ARG A 260 -32.54 -49.39 -18.42
C ARG A 260 -33.82 -50.18 -18.12
N VAL A 261 -33.87 -50.94 -17.02
CA VAL A 261 -35.12 -51.49 -16.50
C VAL A 261 -36.05 -50.33 -16.18
N GLU A 262 -37.25 -50.40 -16.75
CA GLU A 262 -38.27 -49.37 -16.71
C GLU A 262 -38.47 -48.81 -15.29
N GLY A 263 -38.33 -47.49 -15.15
CA GLY A 263 -38.61 -46.75 -13.91
C GLY A 263 -37.52 -46.74 -12.82
N ASN A 264 -36.43 -47.52 -12.93
CA ASN A 264 -35.42 -47.57 -11.84
C ASN A 264 -34.23 -46.62 -12.08
N GLY A 265 -33.71 -46.52 -13.31
CA GLY A 265 -32.59 -45.63 -13.66
C GLY A 265 -31.25 -45.92 -12.96
N GLY A 266 -31.21 -46.87 -12.02
CA GLY A 266 -29.99 -47.34 -11.37
C GLY A 266 -29.41 -46.35 -10.36
N ARG A 267 -28.11 -46.49 -10.09
CA ARG A 267 -27.36 -45.53 -9.25
C ARG A 267 -27.22 -44.18 -9.93
N HIS A 268 -27.17 -44.13 -11.25
CA HIS A 268 -27.16 -42.91 -12.04
C HIS A 268 -28.32 -42.00 -11.64
N ALA A 269 -29.55 -42.51 -11.68
CA ALA A 269 -30.74 -41.72 -11.33
C ALA A 269 -30.78 -41.29 -9.86
N LYS A 270 -30.11 -42.03 -8.96
CA LYS A 270 -30.00 -41.64 -7.55
C LYS A 270 -28.97 -40.53 -7.37
N GLU A 271 -27.79 -40.64 -7.96
CA GLU A 271 -26.73 -39.64 -7.85
C GLU A 271 -27.10 -38.33 -8.55
N ALA A 272 -27.73 -38.40 -9.73
CA ALA A 272 -28.21 -37.21 -10.45
C ALA A 272 -29.25 -36.39 -9.66
N LYS A 273 -29.98 -37.00 -8.71
CA LYS A 273 -30.90 -36.29 -7.82
C LYS A 273 -30.19 -35.51 -6.70
N PHE A 274 -28.97 -35.89 -6.34
CA PHE A 274 -28.23 -35.25 -5.26
C PHE A 274 -27.36 -34.09 -5.76
N ASP A 275 -26.78 -34.23 -6.95
CA ASP A 275 -25.85 -33.24 -7.49
C ASP A 275 -25.94 -33.20 -9.02
N PHE A 276 -27.03 -32.60 -9.50
CA PHE A 276 -27.31 -32.47 -10.93
C PHE A 276 -26.27 -31.61 -11.65
N ASP A 277 -25.87 -30.50 -11.04
CA ASP A 277 -24.92 -29.54 -11.62
C ASP A 277 -23.55 -30.18 -11.88
N ASN A 278 -23.10 -31.08 -11.00
CA ASN A 278 -21.85 -31.83 -11.22
C ASN A 278 -21.96 -32.79 -12.41
N CYS A 279 -23.12 -33.40 -12.66
CA CYS A 279 -23.33 -34.21 -13.85
C CYS A 279 -23.31 -33.36 -15.13
N MET A 280 -23.94 -32.18 -15.10
CA MET A 280 -23.97 -31.24 -16.23
C MET A 280 -22.60 -30.62 -16.56
N SER A 281 -21.66 -30.61 -15.61
CA SER A 281 -20.27 -30.22 -15.88
C SER A 281 -19.64 -31.06 -17.00
N CYS A 282 -20.02 -32.34 -17.10
CA CYS A 282 -19.50 -33.25 -18.13
C CYS A 282 -20.55 -33.64 -19.19
N HIS A 283 -21.82 -33.79 -18.79
CA HIS A 283 -22.93 -34.14 -19.68
C HIS A 283 -23.69 -32.90 -20.14
N ASN A 284 -23.16 -32.22 -21.15
CA ASN A 284 -23.78 -31.02 -21.73
C ASN A 284 -23.82 -31.09 -23.26
N ASP A 285 -24.45 -30.09 -23.85
CA ASP A 285 -24.64 -29.92 -25.28
C ASP A 285 -23.35 -29.54 -26.05
N ALA A 286 -22.27 -29.14 -25.36
CA ALA A 286 -21.03 -28.70 -25.99
C ALA A 286 -20.35 -29.78 -26.87
N TYR A 287 -20.64 -31.06 -26.62
CA TYR A 287 -20.08 -32.16 -27.39
C TYR A 287 -21.09 -33.27 -27.71
N THR A 288 -22.37 -32.94 -27.89
CA THR A 288 -23.40 -33.91 -28.31
C THR A 288 -23.57 -35.12 -27.39
N ASP A 289 -23.25 -34.98 -26.10
CA ASP A 289 -23.50 -36.05 -25.13
C ASP A 289 -25.01 -36.27 -24.97
N VAL A 290 -25.43 -37.47 -24.55
CA VAL A 290 -26.85 -37.75 -24.31
C VAL A 290 -27.33 -36.85 -23.16
N ILE A 291 -27.91 -35.71 -23.50
CA ILE A 291 -28.43 -34.75 -22.53
C ILE A 291 -29.55 -35.41 -21.75
N CYS A 292 -29.65 -35.09 -20.45
CA CYS A 292 -30.56 -35.74 -19.52
C CYS A 292 -32.00 -35.78 -20.02
N VAL A 293 -32.44 -34.74 -20.75
CA VAL A 293 -33.77 -34.64 -21.38
C VAL A 293 -34.05 -35.75 -22.41
N THR A 294 -33.03 -36.34 -23.02
CA THR A 294 -33.18 -37.46 -23.97
C THR A 294 -33.77 -38.70 -23.29
N CYS A 295 -33.55 -38.86 -21.98
CA CYS A 295 -34.07 -39.99 -21.20
C CYS A 295 -35.06 -39.56 -20.09
N HIS A 296 -35.09 -38.28 -19.72
CA HIS A 296 -35.91 -37.73 -18.63
C HIS A 296 -36.87 -36.59 -19.05
N GLY A 297 -36.93 -36.24 -20.34
CA GLY A 297 -37.72 -35.12 -20.86
C GLY A 297 -39.15 -35.44 -21.29
N ASN A 298 -39.62 -36.68 -21.07
CA ASN A 298 -40.98 -37.14 -21.37
C ASN A 298 -41.76 -37.43 -20.08
#